data_AF-A0A397EFE6-F1
#
_entry.id   AF-A0A397EFE6-F1
#
_cell.length_a   1.000
_cell.length_b   1.000
_cell.length_c   1.000
_cell.angle_alpha   90.00
_cell.angle_beta   90.00
_cell.angle_gamma   90.00
#
_symmetry.space_group_name_H-M   'P 1'
#
loop_
_entity.id
_entity.type
_entity.pdbx_description
1 polymer ?
#
loop_
_entity_poly.entity_id
_entity_poly.type
_entity_poly.pdbx_seq_one_letter_code
_entity_poly.pdbx_strand_id
1 'polypeptide(L)' 'TDYAFRAFQKPALKIEIIGDDFVVDASTIPTRGLEVYKGINRFAKEVTVFKGGDVTPDKPSCGE' A
#
# COMPACT_ATOMS: atom_id res chain seq x y z
N THR A 1 2.16 -2.80 12.47
CA THR A 1 3.25 -2.46 11.54
C THR A 1 4.60 -2.53 12.22
N ASP A 2 4.79 -1.85 13.34
CA ASP A 2 6.11 -1.63 13.93
C ASP A 2 6.79 -2.89 14.46
N TYR A 3 6.04 -3.78 15.12
CA TYR A 3 6.59 -5.06 15.57
C TYR A 3 7.01 -5.92 14.37
N ALA A 4 6.14 -6.06 13.37
CA ALA A 4 6.42 -6.86 12.18
C ALA A 4 7.67 -6.36 11.42
N PHE A 5 7.81 -5.04 11.28
CA PHE A 5 8.99 -4.45 10.66
C PHE A 5 10.25 -4.68 11.51
N ARG A 6 10.21 -4.39 12.82
CA ARG A 6 11.39 -4.53 13.69
C ARG A 6 11.84 -5.98 13.84
N ALA A 7 10.91 -6.90 14.05
CA ALA A 7 11.21 -8.31 14.31
C ALA A 7 11.65 -9.07 13.04
N PHE A 8 11.08 -8.74 11.88
CA PHE A 8 11.28 -9.55 10.67
C PHE A 8 11.94 -8.80 9.51
N GLN A 9 12.15 -7.49 9.64
CA GLN A 9 12.65 -6.63 8.55
C GLN A 9 11.84 -6.81 7.27
N LYS A 10 10.51 -6.98 7.39
CA LYS A 10 9.59 -7.09 6.25
C LYS A 10 8.79 -5.80 6.09
N PRO A 11 8.45 -5.42 4.86
CA PRO A 11 7.59 -4.27 4.62
C PRO A 11 6.20 -4.55 5.23
N ALA A 12 5.66 -3.57 5.93
CA ALA A 12 4.36 -3.67 6.60
C ALA A 12 3.60 -2.35 6.43
N LEU A 13 2.31 -2.44 6.10
CA LEU A 13 1.43 -1.30 5.90
C LEU A 13 0.22 -1.40 6.84
N LYS A 14 -0.28 -0.25 7.29
CA LYS A 14 -1.61 -0.10 7.88
C LYS A 14 -2.42 0.78 6.93
N ILE A 15 -3.65 0.38 6.63
CA ILE A 15 -4.58 1.15 5.80
C ILE A 15 -5.72 1.60 6.71
N GLU A 16 -5.88 2.92 6.84
CA GLU A 16 -7.07 3.53 7.40
C GLU A 16 -7.92 4.00 6.22
N ILE A 17 -9.17 3.52 6.15
CA ILE A 17 -10.11 3.91 5.09
C ILE A 17 -10.81 5.20 5.54
N ILE A 18 -10.99 6.15 4.62
CA ILE A 18 -11.64 7.43 4.89
C ILE A 18 -13.02 7.26 5.56
N GLY A 19 -13.24 8.01 6.63
CA GLY A 19 -14.45 8.03 7.44
C GLY A 19 -14.19 8.73 8.77
N ASP A 20 -15.22 9.33 9.36
CA ASP A 20 -15.11 10.01 10.65
C ASP A 20 -15.41 9.08 11.83
N ASP A 21 -16.04 7.93 11.57
CA ASP A 21 -16.35 6.87 12.54
C ASP A 21 -16.39 5.48 11.86
N PHE A 22 -16.93 4.49 12.58
CA PHE A 22 -17.07 3.11 12.08
C PHE A 22 -18.33 2.88 11.23
N VAL A 23 -19.24 3.85 11.12
CA VAL A 23 -20.53 3.75 10.43
C VAL A 23 -20.53 4.64 9.18
N VAL A 24 -20.23 4.03 8.05
CA VAL A 24 -20.18 4.71 6.74
C VAL A 24 -21.36 4.31 5.86
N ASP A 25 -21.75 5.18 4.93
CA ASP A 25 -22.76 4.85 3.92
C ASP A 25 -22.27 3.68 3.04
N ALA A 26 -23.10 2.65 2.92
CA ALA A 26 -22.86 1.48 2.10
C ALA A 26 -22.59 1.83 0.63
N SER A 27 -23.12 2.95 0.13
CA SER A 27 -22.88 3.46 -1.22
C SER A 27 -21.39 3.75 -1.49
N THR A 28 -20.61 4.00 -0.45
CA THR A 28 -19.17 4.31 -0.58
C THR A 28 -18.30 3.05 -0.71
N ILE A 29 -18.80 1.87 -0.31
CA ILE A 29 -18.04 0.62 -0.23
C ILE A 29 -17.34 0.27 -1.55
N PRO A 30 -17.98 0.32 -2.73
CA PRO A 30 -17.32 -0.05 -3.98
C PRO A 30 -16.13 0.86 -4.31
N THR A 31 -16.28 2.17 -4.09
CA THR A 31 -15.22 3.16 -4.33
C THR A 31 -14.04 2.94 -3.38
N ARG A 32 -14.29 2.79 -2.07
CA ARG A 32 -13.24 2.55 -1.08
C ARG A 32 -12.54 1.20 -1.32
N GLY A 33 -13.30 0.16 -1.66
CA GLY A 33 -12.76 -1.15 -2.01
C GLY A 33 -11.81 -1.09 -3.21
N LEU A 34 -12.14 -0.30 -4.23
CA LEU A 34 -11.27 -0.11 -5.40
C LEU A 34 -9.97 0.63 -5.06
N GLU A 35 -10.02 1.63 -4.18
CA GLU A 35 -8.83 2.35 -3.70
C GLU A 35 -7.88 1.41 -2.94
N VAL A 36 -8.41 0.63 -2.00
CA VAL A 36 -7.65 -0.37 -1.24
C VAL A 36 -7.07 -1.44 -2.17
N TYR A 37 -7.87 -1.93 -3.13
CA TYR A 37 -7.40 -2.88 -4.14
C TYR A 37 -6.21 -2.35 -4.93
N LYS A 38 -6.29 -1.11 -5.44
CA LYS A 38 -5.17 -0.48 -6.15
C LYS A 38 -3.94 -0.31 -5.25
N GLY A 39 -4.13 0.11 -4.00
CA GLY A 39 -3.09 0.27 -3.00
C GLY A 39 -2.34 -1.02 -2.68
N ILE A 40 -3.07 -2.12 -2.43
CA ILE A 40 -2.49 -3.45 -2.16
C ILE A 40 -1.71 -3.95 -3.37
N ASN A 41 -2.25 -3.82 -4.58
CA ASN A 41 -1.54 -4.24 -5.80
C ASN A 41 -0.27 -3.41 -6.03
N ARG A 42 -0.30 -2.11 -5.72
CA ARG A 42 0.91 -1.28 -5.80
C ARG A 42 1.92 -1.69 -4.75
N PHE A 43 1.51 -1.86 -3.50
CA PHE A 43 2.37 -2.33 -2.42
C PHE A 43 3.04 -3.65 -2.80
N ALA A 44 2.29 -4.64 -3.29
CA ALA A 44 2.82 -5.93 -3.71
C ALA A 44 3.89 -5.84 -4.82
N LYS A 45 3.80 -4.86 -5.74
CA LYS A 45 4.85 -4.61 -6.73
C LYS A 45 6.10 -4.00 -6.08
N GLU A 46 5.91 -2.98 -5.24
CA GLU A 46 7.02 -2.22 -4.63
C GLU A 46 7.77 -3.00 -3.55
N VAL A 47 7.15 -4.00 -2.90
CA VAL A 47 7.87 -4.82 -1.90
C VAL A 47 9.01 -5.65 -2.51
N THR A 48 9.03 -5.84 -3.83
CA THR A 48 10.09 -6.58 -4.52
C THR A 48 11.46 -5.89 -4.46
N VAL A 49 11.47 -4.55 -4.33
CA VAL A 49 12.69 -3.74 -4.22
C VAL A 49 13.01 -3.32 -2.77
N PHE A 50 12.16 -3.73 -1.82
CA PHE A 50 12.38 -3.43 -0.41
C PHE A 50 13.63 -4.16 0.10
N LYS A 51 14.61 -3.38 0.60
CA LYS A 51 15.96 -3.83 1.03
C LYS A 51 16.91 -4.29 -0.10
N GLY A 52 16.63 -3.93 -1.35
CA GLY A 52 17.64 -3.92 -2.42
C GLY A 52 18.12 -5.30 -2.89
N GLY A 53 17.20 -6.16 -3.33
CA GLY A 53 17.57 -7.07 -4.42
C GLY A 53 17.76 -6.24 -5.67
N ASP A 54 18.92 -6.32 -6.33
CA ASP A 54 19.30 -5.52 -7.50
C ASP A 54 18.18 -5.45 -8.55
N VAL A 55 17.46 -4.34 -8.58
CA VAL A 55 16.55 -3.98 -9.68
C VAL A 55 16.96 -2.59 -10.11
N THR A 56 17.51 -2.47 -11.31
CA THR A 56 17.64 -1.20 -12.01
C THR A 56 16.26 -0.54 -12.04
N PRO A 57 16.09 0.68 -11.47
CA PRO A 57 14.80 1.34 -11.48
C PRO A 57 14.34 1.49 -12.93
N ASP A 58 13.18 0.92 -13.26
CA ASP A 58 12.49 1.35 -14.47
C ASP A 58 12.23 2.85 -14.31
N LYS A 59 12.70 3.59 -15.32
CA LYS A 59 12.71 5.05 -15.41
C LYS A 59 11.49 5.66 -14.70
N PRO A 60 11.66 6.69 -13.83
CA PRO A 60 10.54 7.29 -13.14
C PRO A 60 9.49 7.74 -14.16
N SER A 61 8.26 7.27 -13.99
CA SER A 61 7.11 7.61 -14.84
C SER A 61 6.64 9.08 -14.68
N CYS A 62 7.37 9.90 -13.91
CA CYS A 62 7.07 11.31 -13.74
C CYS A 62 8.33 12.14 -14.03
N GLY A 63 8.31 12.87 -15.16
CA GLY A 63 9.15 14.03 -15.43
C GLY A 63 10.02 13.94 -16.69
N GLU A 64 9.47 14.37 -17.82
CA GLU A 64 10.01 15.51 -18.58
C GLU A 64 8.94 16.62 -18.56
#